data_AF-A0A1Q3HVZ5-F1
#
_entry.id   AF-A0A1Q3HVZ5-F1
#
_cell.length_a   1.000
_cell.length_b   1.000
_cell.length_c   1.000
_cell.angle_alpha   90.00
_cell.angle_beta   90.00
_cell.angle_gamma   90.00
#
_symmetry.space_group_name_H-M   'P 1'
#
loop_
_entity.id
_entity.type
_entity.pdbx_description
1 polymer ?
#
loop_
_entity_poly.entity_id
_entity_poly.type
_entity_poly.pdbx_seq_one_letter_code
_entity_poly.pdbx_strand_id
1 'polypeptide(L)'
;MLKKILIASATLVGLLLAIGLVLPSTFRVERSMTIQAPPEAVYPYVANLERWREWGPWRAEKYPGSQWTFGGPQEGVGAVHSWSGGSVGNGTLSLTQADPKTGVAYDMSVEHGRYLVHGRISFAPEGQGTRVTWVDEGGVGGNPLAHYLVPLIRSRLGGYLEEGLAGLAKRVESSPLPASAPPEPAPAPVPVEQAEAPVPAAPVPSAPPPVEVAHAPDAGEGTAPVAVPPVEAAHAPDAGEGTAPVAVPPTPEGEAAPASPGTVVPSSEPVPAEASPTVPVPTPAPTPAPAEGQTASPT
;
A
#
# COMPACT_ATOMS: atom_id res chain seq x y z
N MET A 1 5.25 -50.82 27.71
CA MET A 1 5.50 -49.37 27.92
C MET A 1 4.67 -48.47 27.01
N LEU A 2 4.66 -48.67 25.69
CA LEU A 2 4.02 -47.82 24.67
C LEU A 2 2.71 -47.10 25.08
N LYS A 3 1.70 -47.80 25.62
CA LYS A 3 0.43 -47.18 26.07
C LYS A 3 0.61 -46.00 27.04
N LYS A 4 1.59 -46.04 27.94
CA LYS A 4 1.90 -44.93 28.86
C LYS A 4 2.49 -43.71 28.13
N ILE A 5 3.34 -43.96 27.14
CA ILE A 5 3.98 -42.91 26.33
C ILE A 5 2.94 -42.21 25.45
N LEU A 6 2.03 -42.98 24.84
CA LEU A 6 0.92 -42.42 24.05
C LEU A 6 -0.02 -41.55 24.90
N ILE A 7 -0.38 -42.00 26.11
CA ILE A 7 -1.21 -41.19 27.04
C ILE A 7 -0.48 -39.90 27.44
N ALA A 8 0.79 -39.99 27.88
CA ALA A 8 1.56 -38.81 28.28
C ALA A 8 1.73 -37.80 27.13
N SER A 9 1.97 -38.27 25.90
CA SER A 9 2.04 -37.44 24.70
C SER A 9 0.69 -36.76 24.40
N ALA A 10 -0.42 -37.51 24.44
CA ALA A 10 -1.76 -36.96 24.22
C ALA A 10 -2.14 -35.91 25.27
N THR A 11 -1.80 -36.14 26.55
CA THR A 11 -1.99 -35.14 27.62
C THR A 11 -1.15 -33.88 27.40
N LEU A 12 0.11 -34.01 26.98
CA LEU A 12 0.97 -32.87 26.67
C LEU A 12 0.46 -32.06 25.47
N VAL A 13 0.07 -32.72 24.38
CA VAL A 13 -0.51 -32.06 23.20
C VAL A 13 -1.83 -31.38 23.56
N GLY A 14 -2.71 -32.04 24.32
CA GLY A 14 -3.96 -31.44 24.80
C GLY A 14 -3.73 -30.21 25.68
N LEU A 15 -2.72 -30.23 26.56
CA LEU A 15 -2.35 -29.09 27.39
C LEU A 15 -1.80 -27.92 26.56
N LEU A 16 -0.95 -28.19 25.56
CA LEU A 16 -0.42 -27.15 24.66
C LEU A 16 -1.53 -26.51 23.80
N LEU A 17 -2.48 -27.32 23.30
CA LEU A 17 -3.64 -26.78 22.57
C LEU A 17 -4.54 -25.95 23.49
N ALA A 18 -4.78 -26.39 24.73
CA ALA A 18 -5.57 -25.64 25.72
C ALA A 18 -4.91 -24.32 26.12
N ILE A 19 -3.58 -24.29 26.29
CA ILE A 19 -2.83 -23.05 26.54
C ILE A 19 -2.89 -22.14 25.31
N GLY A 20 -2.70 -22.66 24.10
CA GLY A 20 -2.81 -21.90 22.86
C GLY A 20 -4.17 -21.22 22.68
N LEU A 21 -5.27 -21.89 23.05
CA LEU A 21 -6.63 -21.32 23.04
C LEU A 21 -6.84 -20.16 24.04
N VAL A 22 -5.95 -20.02 25.03
CA VAL A 22 -5.98 -18.93 26.04
C VAL A 22 -5.01 -17.79 25.67
N LEU A 23 -4.07 -18.01 24.74
CA LEU A 23 -3.21 -16.95 24.21
C LEU A 23 -4.01 -16.02 23.27
N PRO A 24 -3.63 -14.72 23.16
CA PRO A 24 -4.25 -13.80 22.22
C PRO A 24 -4.12 -14.27 20.77
N SER A 25 -5.25 -14.28 20.04
CA SER A 25 -5.33 -14.52 18.60
C SER A 25 -5.07 -13.27 17.75
N THR A 26 -4.89 -12.11 18.38
CA THR A 26 -4.68 -10.81 17.72
C THR A 26 -3.38 -10.14 18.14
N PHE A 27 -2.88 -9.27 17.26
CA PHE A 27 -1.74 -8.41 17.52
C PHE A 27 -2.08 -6.95 17.20
N ARG A 28 -1.40 -6.05 17.91
CA ARG A 28 -1.33 -4.62 17.61
C ARG A 28 0.11 -4.17 17.83
N VAL A 29 0.66 -3.44 16.87
CA VAL A 29 2.02 -2.89 16.89
C VAL A 29 1.91 -1.42 16.55
N GLU A 30 2.57 -0.58 17.32
CA GLU A 30 2.55 0.88 17.15
C GLU A 30 3.97 1.42 17.31
N ARG A 31 4.34 2.36 16.43
CA ARG A 31 5.61 3.09 16.43
C ARG A 31 5.40 4.53 16.02
N SER A 32 6.21 5.45 16.53
CA SER A 32 6.19 6.84 16.08
C SER A 32 7.58 7.43 15.93
N MET A 33 7.73 8.38 15.02
CA MET A 33 8.95 9.13 14.77
C MET A 33 8.59 10.55 14.36
N THR A 34 9.33 11.54 14.87
CA THR A 34 9.17 12.95 14.46
C THR A 34 10.08 13.23 13.28
N ILE A 35 9.49 13.53 12.12
CA ILE A 35 10.17 13.92 10.88
C ILE A 35 10.28 15.45 10.85
N GLN A 36 11.42 16.01 10.46
CA GLN A 36 11.65 17.47 10.38
C GLN A 36 11.06 18.08 9.08
N ALA A 37 9.77 17.82 8.84
CA ALA A 37 9.01 18.34 7.71
C ALA A 37 7.51 18.45 8.04
N PRO A 38 6.75 19.34 7.38
CA PRO A 38 5.30 19.46 7.55
C PRO A 38 4.55 18.23 6.98
N PRO A 39 3.29 17.97 7.39
CA PRO A 39 2.53 16.79 6.95
C PRO A 39 2.41 16.68 5.43
N GLU A 40 2.26 17.82 4.75
CA GLU A 40 2.13 17.93 3.30
C GLU A 40 3.40 17.48 2.54
N ALA A 41 4.58 17.47 3.19
CA ALA A 41 5.81 16.92 2.63
C ALA A 41 5.94 15.39 2.85
N VAL A 42 5.32 14.86 3.92
CA VAL A 42 5.30 13.42 4.22
C VAL A 42 4.23 12.70 3.40
N TYR A 43 3.06 13.32 3.23
CA TYR A 43 1.88 12.71 2.60
C TYR A 43 2.16 12.04 1.24
N PRO A 44 2.86 12.66 0.26
CA PRO A 44 3.09 12.04 -1.05
C PRO A 44 4.02 10.82 -1.03
N TYR A 45 4.66 10.50 0.10
CA TYR A 45 5.45 9.27 0.27
C TYR A 45 4.61 8.11 0.82
N VAL A 46 3.54 8.39 1.56
CA VAL A 46 2.69 7.38 2.21
C VAL A 46 1.38 7.13 1.45
N ALA A 47 0.87 8.12 0.74
CA ALA A 47 -0.36 8.00 -0.06
C ALA A 47 -0.14 7.36 -1.44
N ASN A 48 1.09 7.33 -1.94
CA ASN A 48 1.47 6.64 -3.18
C ASN A 48 2.22 5.34 -2.84
N LEU A 49 1.62 4.19 -3.15
CA LEU A 49 2.15 2.88 -2.76
C LEU A 49 3.42 2.46 -3.53
N GLU A 50 3.65 2.98 -4.75
CA GLU A 50 4.90 2.70 -5.48
C GLU A 50 6.12 3.27 -4.73
N ARG A 51 5.92 4.43 -4.10
CA ARG A 51 6.94 5.16 -3.35
C ARG A 51 7.29 4.53 -2.01
N TRP A 52 6.50 3.58 -1.52
CA TRP A 52 6.84 2.78 -0.34
C TRP A 52 8.13 1.98 -0.55
N ARG A 53 8.51 1.68 -1.79
CA ARG A 53 9.82 1.07 -2.11
C ARG A 53 11.00 1.97 -1.72
N GLU A 54 10.84 3.29 -1.78
CA GLU A 54 11.90 4.25 -1.45
C GLU A 54 12.33 4.16 0.03
N TRP A 55 11.37 3.91 0.92
CA TRP A 55 11.53 4.05 2.38
C TRP A 55 11.20 2.77 3.15
N GLY A 56 10.05 2.15 2.88
CA GLY A 56 9.44 1.07 3.66
C GLY A 56 10.19 -0.26 3.67
N PRO A 57 9.85 -1.16 4.61
CA PRO A 57 10.62 -2.38 4.87
C PRO A 57 10.40 -3.48 3.81
N TRP A 58 9.25 -3.50 3.14
CA TRP A 58 8.88 -4.45 2.09
C TRP A 58 9.25 -3.91 0.70
N ARG A 59 10.43 -4.31 0.21
CA ARG A 59 10.99 -3.85 -1.07
C ARG A 59 11.74 -4.96 -1.79
N ALA A 60 11.68 -4.98 -3.12
CA ALA A 60 12.14 -6.09 -3.97
C ALA A 60 13.59 -6.52 -3.70
N GLU A 61 14.44 -5.58 -3.30
CA GLU A 61 15.88 -5.76 -3.08
C GLU A 61 16.18 -6.62 -1.84
N LYS A 62 15.22 -6.75 -0.91
CA LYS A 62 15.28 -7.72 0.22
C LYS A 62 14.64 -9.07 -0.10
N TYR A 63 13.79 -9.14 -1.12
CA TYR A 63 12.92 -10.28 -1.41
C TYR A 63 13.08 -10.69 -2.88
N PRO A 64 14.26 -11.20 -3.30
CA PRO A 64 14.51 -11.62 -4.66
C PRO A 64 13.56 -12.75 -5.08
N GLY A 65 13.17 -12.75 -6.36
CA GLY A 65 12.17 -13.70 -6.88
C GLY A 65 10.72 -13.38 -6.53
N SER A 66 10.43 -12.22 -5.93
CA SER A 66 9.08 -11.73 -5.69
C SER A 66 8.63 -10.79 -6.81
N GLN A 67 7.37 -10.93 -7.26
CA GLN A 67 6.72 -10.01 -8.18
C GLN A 67 5.94 -8.96 -7.38
N TRP A 68 5.83 -7.75 -7.93
CA TRP A 68 5.15 -6.61 -7.31
C TRP A 68 4.32 -5.91 -8.39
N THR A 69 3.05 -5.64 -8.11
CA THR A 69 2.10 -5.02 -9.05
C THR A 69 1.30 -3.92 -8.35
N PHE A 70 0.98 -2.87 -9.11
CA PHE A 70 0.26 -1.70 -8.63
C PHE A 70 -1.01 -1.49 -9.46
N GLY A 71 -2.03 -0.89 -8.87
CA GLY A 71 -3.32 -0.63 -9.54
C GLY A 71 -4.19 0.36 -8.77
N GLY A 72 -5.31 0.77 -9.38
CA GLY A 72 -6.10 1.90 -8.88
C GLY A 72 -5.45 3.25 -9.26
N PRO A 73 -5.78 4.35 -8.55
CA PRO A 73 -5.06 5.62 -8.70
C PRO A 73 -3.62 5.53 -8.21
N GLN A 74 -2.76 6.40 -8.73
CA GLN A 74 -1.34 6.49 -8.34
C GLN A 74 -1.16 6.94 -6.87
N GLU A 75 -2.12 7.68 -6.32
CA GLU A 75 -2.10 8.20 -4.96
C GLU A 75 -3.52 8.19 -4.35
N GLY A 76 -3.62 7.90 -3.07
CA GLY A 76 -4.85 8.06 -2.29
C GLY A 76 -5.77 6.84 -2.26
N VAL A 77 -7.04 7.06 -1.89
CA VAL A 77 -8.02 5.99 -1.63
C VAL A 77 -8.25 5.13 -2.86
N GLY A 78 -8.20 3.81 -2.68
CA GLY A 78 -8.34 2.82 -3.74
C GLY A 78 -7.03 2.50 -4.48
N ALA A 79 -5.90 3.14 -4.14
CA ALA A 79 -4.58 2.69 -4.59
C ALA A 79 -4.27 1.30 -4.01
N VAL A 80 -3.81 0.38 -4.86
CA VAL A 80 -3.56 -1.03 -4.54
C VAL A 80 -2.12 -1.41 -4.86
N HIS A 81 -1.50 -2.19 -3.98
CA HIS A 81 -0.21 -2.82 -4.16
C HIS A 81 -0.32 -4.32 -3.81
N SER A 82 0.02 -5.19 -4.75
CA SER A 82 0.00 -6.64 -4.58
C SER A 82 1.39 -7.24 -4.84
N TRP A 83 1.69 -8.34 -4.15
CA TRP A 83 2.94 -9.07 -4.30
C TRP A 83 2.73 -10.58 -4.28
N SER A 84 3.64 -11.30 -4.93
CA SER A 84 3.63 -12.76 -4.98
C SER A 84 5.04 -13.37 -5.08
N GLY A 85 5.20 -14.58 -4.55
CA GLY A 85 6.44 -15.34 -4.61
C GLY A 85 7.54 -14.90 -3.62
N GLY A 86 8.78 -15.26 -3.96
CA GLY A 86 9.96 -15.06 -3.12
C GLY A 86 9.80 -15.53 -1.67
N SER A 87 10.50 -14.85 -0.75
CA SER A 87 10.40 -15.03 0.70
C SER A 87 9.44 -14.04 1.38
N VAL A 88 8.77 -13.17 0.62
CA VAL A 88 7.72 -12.25 1.10
C VAL A 88 6.34 -12.91 1.10
N GLY A 89 6.17 -14.01 0.37
CA GLY A 89 4.90 -14.72 0.24
C GLY A 89 3.96 -14.03 -0.75
N ASN A 90 2.65 -14.04 -0.46
CA ASN A 90 1.65 -13.43 -1.33
C ASN A 90 0.72 -12.54 -0.50
N GLY A 91 0.37 -11.37 -1.03
CA GLY A 91 -0.53 -10.44 -0.35
C GLY A 91 -0.91 -9.23 -1.19
N THR A 92 -1.83 -8.44 -0.65
CA THR A 92 -2.38 -7.21 -1.24
C THR A 92 -2.62 -6.19 -0.14
N LEU A 93 -2.23 -4.94 -0.37
CA LEU A 93 -2.52 -3.77 0.46
C LEU A 93 -3.33 -2.78 -0.37
N SER A 94 -4.38 -2.20 0.20
CA SER A 94 -5.24 -1.18 -0.43
C SER A 94 -5.47 0.00 0.50
N LEU A 95 -5.26 1.23 0.03
CA LEU A 95 -5.53 2.44 0.82
C LEU A 95 -7.04 2.66 0.96
N THR A 96 -7.55 2.67 2.19
CA THR A 96 -8.96 2.88 2.52
C THR A 96 -9.26 4.32 2.97
N GLN A 97 -8.25 5.05 3.45
CA GLN A 97 -8.32 6.47 3.77
C GLN A 97 -7.02 7.18 3.37
N ALA A 98 -7.12 8.41 2.87
CA ALA A 98 -5.97 9.27 2.61
C ALA A 98 -6.37 10.75 2.74
N ASP A 99 -5.63 11.50 3.56
CA ASP A 99 -5.82 12.93 3.78
C ASP A 99 -4.45 13.60 4.09
N PRO A 100 -4.08 14.71 3.42
CA PRO A 100 -2.77 15.35 3.57
C PRO A 100 -2.37 15.80 4.98
N LYS A 101 -3.34 16.00 5.88
CA LYS A 101 -3.12 16.57 7.21
C LYS A 101 -3.09 15.53 8.32
N THR A 102 -3.78 14.40 8.10
CA THR A 102 -4.00 13.35 9.11
C THR A 102 -3.37 12.01 8.74
N GLY A 103 -3.03 11.77 7.46
CA GLY A 103 -2.28 10.61 6.99
C GLY A 103 -3.10 9.62 6.17
N VAL A 104 -2.81 8.33 6.29
CA VAL A 104 -3.45 7.24 5.53
C VAL A 104 -3.88 6.07 6.42
N ALA A 105 -4.92 5.36 5.99
CA ALA A 105 -5.30 4.05 6.51
C ALA A 105 -5.42 3.05 5.36
N TYR A 106 -5.18 1.77 5.65
CA TYR A 106 -5.17 0.71 4.66
C TYR A 106 -5.64 -0.63 5.23
N ASP A 107 -6.17 -1.46 4.35
CA ASP A 107 -6.42 -2.87 4.61
C ASP A 107 -5.38 -3.71 3.87
N MET A 108 -4.81 -4.71 4.54
CA MET A 108 -3.81 -5.61 4.02
C MET A 108 -4.22 -7.07 4.24
N SER A 109 -4.16 -7.85 3.17
CA SER A 109 -4.47 -9.28 3.11
C SER A 109 -3.20 -10.06 2.79
N VAL A 110 -2.86 -11.06 3.60
CA VAL A 110 -1.63 -11.86 3.45
C VAL A 110 -1.97 -13.36 3.48
N GLU A 111 -1.22 -14.16 2.71
CA GLU A 111 -1.47 -15.59 2.47
C GLU A 111 -2.91 -15.87 1.99
N HIS A 112 -3.34 -15.15 0.94
CA HIS A 112 -4.66 -15.27 0.32
C HIS A 112 -5.83 -15.03 1.31
N GLY A 113 -5.73 -14.00 2.16
CA GLY A 113 -6.77 -13.64 3.13
C GLY A 113 -6.73 -14.44 4.44
N ARG A 114 -5.73 -15.31 4.65
CA ARG A 114 -5.53 -16.00 5.93
C ARG A 114 -5.25 -15.03 7.08
N TYR A 115 -4.48 -13.98 6.81
CA TYR A 115 -4.20 -12.91 7.76
C TYR A 115 -4.72 -11.59 7.19
N LEU A 116 -5.57 -10.94 7.96
CA LEU A 116 -6.04 -9.58 7.70
C LEU A 116 -5.37 -8.64 8.70
N VAL A 117 -4.88 -7.52 8.18
CA VAL A 117 -4.21 -6.46 8.94
C VAL A 117 -4.83 -5.13 8.53
N HIS A 118 -5.29 -4.37 9.51
CA HIS A 118 -5.68 -2.98 9.34
C HIS A 118 -4.50 -2.12 9.78
N GLY A 119 -4.06 -1.21 8.92
CA GLY A 119 -2.92 -0.35 9.20
C GLY A 119 -3.27 1.13 9.06
N ARG A 120 -2.52 1.97 9.77
CA ARG A 120 -2.67 3.43 9.75
C ARG A 120 -1.33 4.09 9.94
N ILE A 121 -1.00 5.03 9.06
CA ILE A 121 0.11 5.97 9.23
C ILE A 121 -0.52 7.33 9.46
N SER A 122 -0.55 7.79 10.71
CA SER A 122 -1.18 9.07 11.09
C SER A 122 -0.17 10.17 11.36
N PHE A 123 -0.61 11.41 11.16
CA PHE A 123 0.19 12.63 11.35
C PHE A 123 -0.33 13.45 12.54
N ALA A 124 0.60 14.00 13.32
CA ALA A 124 0.34 15.07 14.29
C ALA A 124 1.44 16.14 14.15
N PRO A 125 1.11 17.41 13.83
CA PRO A 125 2.10 18.48 13.75
C PRO A 125 2.85 18.71 15.07
N GLU A 126 4.17 18.85 15.00
CA GLU A 126 5.07 18.97 16.16
C GLU A 126 6.10 20.09 15.90
N GLY A 127 5.68 21.35 16.14
CA GLY A 127 6.51 22.54 15.98
C GLY A 127 6.75 22.91 14.51
N GLN A 128 7.87 22.45 13.93
CA GLN A 128 8.19 22.57 12.49
C GLN A 128 8.25 21.21 11.80
N GLY A 129 8.11 20.12 12.57
CA GLY A 129 8.07 18.75 12.06
C GLY A 129 6.69 18.12 12.20
N THR A 130 6.63 16.83 11.88
CA THR A 130 5.43 15.99 11.99
C THR A 130 5.78 14.74 12.76
N ARG A 131 5.03 14.47 13.84
CA ARG A 131 5.02 13.16 14.48
C ARG A 131 4.21 12.21 13.61
N VAL A 132 4.91 11.29 12.97
CA VAL A 132 4.31 10.22 12.17
C VAL A 132 4.19 8.99 13.05
N THR A 133 2.98 8.45 13.19
CA THR A 133 2.69 7.25 13.98
C THR A 133 2.16 6.15 13.07
N TRP A 134 2.88 5.03 13.00
CA TRP A 134 2.47 3.84 12.24
C TRP A 134 1.92 2.77 13.19
N VAL A 135 0.67 2.38 12.97
CA VAL A 135 -0.02 1.23 13.59
C VAL A 135 -0.24 0.14 12.54
N ASP A 136 0.01 -1.12 12.91
CA ASP A 136 -0.54 -2.32 12.26
C ASP A 136 -1.24 -3.18 13.32
N GLU A 137 -2.47 -3.60 13.04
CA GLU A 137 -3.26 -4.47 13.92
C GLU A 137 -4.01 -5.55 13.13
N GLY A 138 -4.05 -6.78 13.63
CA GLY A 138 -4.54 -7.92 12.86
C GLY A 138 -4.69 -9.22 13.67
N GLY A 139 -5.08 -10.30 12.99
CA GLY A 139 -5.36 -11.60 13.61
C GLY A 139 -4.63 -12.77 12.96
N VAL A 140 -4.29 -13.78 13.78
CA VAL A 140 -3.70 -15.07 13.32
C VAL A 140 -4.74 -16.19 13.16
N GLY A 141 -6.03 -15.83 13.14
CA GLY A 141 -7.16 -16.77 13.02
C GLY A 141 -7.42 -17.57 14.30
N GLY A 142 -8.23 -18.63 14.18
CA GLY A 142 -8.62 -19.49 15.31
C GLY A 142 -7.69 -20.69 15.58
N ASN A 143 -6.48 -20.72 15.00
CA ASN A 143 -5.55 -21.83 15.19
C ASN A 143 -4.70 -21.60 16.46
N PRO A 144 -4.87 -22.38 17.54
CA PRO A 144 -4.15 -22.16 18.80
C PRO A 144 -2.62 -22.30 18.67
N LEU A 145 -2.12 -23.01 17.65
CA LEU A 145 -0.68 -23.07 17.37
C LEU A 145 -0.13 -21.73 16.83
N ALA A 146 -0.95 -20.96 16.11
CA ALA A 146 -0.56 -19.66 15.58
C ALA A 146 -0.55 -18.56 16.66
N HIS A 147 -1.35 -18.72 17.73
CA HIS A 147 -1.39 -17.77 18.85
C HIS A 147 -0.04 -17.67 19.58
N TYR A 148 0.73 -18.78 19.64
CA TYR A 148 2.11 -18.79 20.13
C TYR A 148 3.08 -17.93 19.31
N LEU A 149 2.75 -17.59 18.05
CA LEU A 149 3.58 -16.75 17.19
C LEU A 149 3.32 -15.25 17.39
N VAL A 150 2.20 -14.84 18.01
CA VAL A 150 1.83 -13.43 18.23
C VAL A 150 2.90 -12.60 18.97
N PRO A 151 3.64 -13.10 19.98
CA PRO A 151 4.79 -12.38 20.55
C PRO A 151 5.92 -12.15 19.54
N LEU A 152 6.24 -13.16 18.70
CA LEU A 152 7.28 -13.08 17.68
C LEU A 152 6.88 -12.13 16.54
N ILE A 153 5.62 -12.19 16.09
CA ILE A 153 5.05 -11.28 15.09
C ILE A 153 5.17 -9.83 15.56
N ARG A 154 4.73 -9.53 16.80
CA ARG A 154 4.84 -8.17 17.37
C ARG A 154 6.29 -7.66 17.44
N SER A 155 7.23 -8.53 17.81
CA SER A 155 8.65 -8.19 17.86
C SER A 155 9.24 -7.92 16.46
N ARG A 156 8.97 -8.79 15.48
CA ARG A 156 9.46 -8.65 14.10
C ARG A 156 8.86 -7.44 13.40
N LEU A 157 7.53 -7.29 13.48
CA LEU A 157 6.80 -6.18 12.86
C LEU A 157 7.21 -4.84 13.48
N GLY A 158 7.41 -4.76 14.80
CA GLY A 158 7.92 -3.55 15.46
C GLY A 158 9.22 -3.05 14.85
N GLY A 159 10.19 -3.96 14.63
CA GLY A 159 11.45 -3.62 13.96
C GLY A 159 11.30 -3.21 12.48
N TYR A 160 10.32 -3.78 11.76
CA TYR A 160 10.02 -3.35 10.39
C TYR A 160 9.37 -1.95 10.34
N LEU A 161 8.48 -1.63 11.27
CA LEU A 161 7.89 -0.28 11.36
C LEU A 161 8.92 0.76 11.80
N GLU A 162 9.85 0.40 12.70
CA GLU A 162 11.01 1.22 13.08
C GLU A 162 11.93 1.50 11.88
N GLU A 163 12.32 0.47 11.11
CA GLU A 163 13.13 0.66 9.89
C GLU A 163 12.41 1.53 8.85
N GLY A 164 11.11 1.29 8.65
CA GLY A 164 10.30 2.03 7.69
C GLY A 164 10.17 3.51 8.06
N LEU A 165 9.86 3.84 9.31
CA LEU A 165 9.78 5.23 9.78
C LEU A 165 11.14 5.96 9.66
N ALA A 166 12.24 5.30 10.00
CA ALA A 166 13.59 5.86 9.82
C ALA A 166 13.94 6.06 8.34
N GLY A 167 13.51 5.14 7.46
CA GLY A 167 13.60 5.28 6.02
C GLY A 167 12.77 6.44 5.48
N LEU A 168 11.56 6.64 6.01
CA LEU A 168 10.64 7.70 5.60
C LEU A 168 11.18 9.07 6.00
N ALA A 169 11.61 9.24 7.26
CA ALA A 169 12.28 10.43 7.74
C ALA A 169 13.45 10.83 6.83
N LYS A 170 14.36 9.88 6.57
CA LYS A 170 15.51 10.10 5.69
C LYS A 170 15.11 10.51 4.27
N ARG A 171 14.03 9.96 3.70
CA ARG A 171 13.58 10.32 2.34
C ARG A 171 12.97 11.71 2.27
N VAL A 172 12.08 12.05 3.20
CA VAL A 172 11.43 13.36 3.25
C VAL A 172 12.45 14.46 3.56
N GLU A 173 13.32 14.26 4.55
CA GLU A 173 14.34 15.24 4.95
C GLU A 173 15.45 15.43 3.89
N SER A 174 15.69 14.43 3.03
CA SER A 174 16.57 14.54 1.85
C SER A 174 15.89 15.12 0.61
N SER A 175 14.60 15.45 0.67
CA SER A 175 13.82 16.03 -0.41
C SER A 175 12.81 17.02 0.15
N PRO A 176 13.28 18.13 0.75
CA PRO A 176 12.39 19.20 1.15
C PRO A 176 11.57 19.66 -0.05
N LEU A 177 10.26 19.80 0.15
CA LEU A 177 9.44 20.58 -0.78
C LEU A 177 10.10 21.96 -0.97
N PRO A 178 9.99 22.59 -2.16
CA PRO A 178 10.32 24.01 -2.29
C PRO A 178 9.55 24.76 -1.21
N ALA A 179 10.28 25.36 -0.27
CA ALA A 179 9.72 25.82 1.01
C ALA A 179 8.48 26.68 0.77
N SER A 180 7.38 26.34 1.45
CA SER A 180 6.03 26.82 1.17
C SER A 180 6.01 28.24 0.64
N ALA A 181 5.73 28.37 -0.66
CA ALA A 181 5.75 29.66 -1.33
C ALA A 181 4.94 30.66 -0.48
N PRO A 182 5.51 31.81 -0.08
CA PRO A 182 4.77 32.83 0.64
C PRO A 182 3.48 33.10 -0.13
N PRO A 183 2.31 33.18 0.54
CA PRO A 183 1.02 33.20 -0.12
C PRO A 183 1.06 34.26 -1.22
N GLU A 184 0.99 33.80 -2.48
CA GLU A 184 1.29 34.65 -3.63
C GLU A 184 0.40 35.89 -3.53
N PRO A 185 0.97 37.11 -3.50
CA PRO A 185 0.20 38.31 -3.20
C PRO A 185 -0.89 38.43 -4.26
N ALA A 186 -2.13 38.18 -3.83
CA ALA A 186 -3.24 37.84 -4.71
C ALA A 186 -3.28 38.81 -5.90
N PRO A 187 -3.30 38.30 -7.15
CA PRO A 187 -2.98 39.08 -8.34
C PRO A 187 -3.77 40.38 -8.31
N ALA A 188 -3.04 41.50 -8.23
CA ALA A 188 -3.62 42.81 -7.95
C ALA A 188 -4.80 43.05 -8.89
N PRO A 189 -5.96 43.49 -8.37
CA PRO A 189 -7.21 43.44 -9.11
C PRO A 189 -7.04 44.13 -10.45
N VAL A 190 -7.13 43.35 -11.53
CA VAL A 190 -7.01 43.85 -12.89
C VAL A 190 -7.98 45.02 -13.04
N PRO A 191 -7.51 46.22 -13.42
CA PRO A 191 -8.40 47.36 -13.60
C PRO A 191 -9.48 46.97 -14.60
N VAL A 192 -10.73 46.99 -14.15
CA VAL A 192 -11.89 46.74 -15.02
C VAL A 192 -12.00 47.96 -15.92
N GLU A 193 -11.36 47.88 -17.09
CA GLU A 193 -11.41 48.93 -18.10
C GLU A 193 -12.88 49.18 -18.46
N GLN A 194 -13.30 50.43 -18.30
CA GLN A 194 -14.71 50.76 -18.18
C GLN A 194 -15.43 50.60 -19.52
N ALA A 195 -16.60 49.98 -19.49
CA ALA A 195 -17.48 49.96 -20.66
C ALA A 195 -18.03 51.37 -20.92
N GLU A 196 -17.52 52.04 -21.96
CA GLU A 196 -18.13 53.25 -22.50
C GLU A 196 -19.20 52.88 -23.56
N ALA A 197 -20.29 53.65 -23.58
CA ALA A 197 -21.55 53.31 -24.22
C ALA A 197 -21.81 54.15 -25.52
N PRO A 198 -22.87 53.86 -26.31
CA PRO A 198 -22.82 54.06 -27.77
C PRO A 198 -23.29 55.42 -28.30
N VAL A 199 -22.86 55.75 -29.52
CA VAL A 199 -23.34 56.86 -30.37
C VAL A 199 -23.29 56.44 -31.88
N PRO A 200 -23.91 57.16 -32.85
CA PRO A 200 -25.08 56.61 -33.56
C PRO A 200 -24.86 56.29 -35.07
N ALA A 201 -25.95 56.07 -35.81
CA ALA A 201 -25.99 55.27 -37.04
C ALA A 201 -26.19 56.02 -38.39
N ALA A 202 -26.14 55.23 -39.48
CA ALA A 202 -26.57 55.47 -40.87
C ALA A 202 -25.59 56.19 -41.83
N PRO A 203 -25.70 56.04 -43.18
CA PRO A 203 -26.70 55.26 -43.95
C PRO A 203 -26.10 54.18 -44.90
N VAL A 204 -26.99 53.43 -45.60
CA VAL A 204 -26.68 52.38 -46.59
C VAL A 204 -26.71 52.87 -48.05
N PRO A 205 -26.10 52.11 -48.99
CA PRO A 205 -26.53 52.11 -50.39
C PRO A 205 -26.73 50.70 -51.02
N SER A 206 -27.92 50.52 -51.63
CA SER A 206 -28.25 49.76 -52.87
C SER A 206 -27.83 48.29 -53.11
N ALA A 207 -28.85 47.43 -53.36
CA ALA A 207 -28.77 46.20 -54.18
C ALA A 207 -29.00 46.53 -55.69
N PRO A 208 -28.98 45.58 -56.68
CA PRO A 208 -29.89 44.42 -56.86
C PRO A 208 -29.16 43.19 -57.50
N PRO A 209 -29.77 42.19 -58.20
CA PRO A 209 -31.17 41.74 -58.37
C PRO A 209 -31.42 40.25 -57.95
N PRO A 210 -32.66 39.69 -58.06
CA PRO A 210 -33.03 38.38 -57.48
C PRO A 210 -33.07 37.20 -58.47
N VAL A 211 -33.31 35.97 -57.95
CA VAL A 211 -33.65 34.75 -58.71
C VAL A 211 -34.72 33.93 -57.98
N GLU A 212 -35.63 33.30 -58.73
CA GLU A 212 -36.71 32.38 -58.27
C GLU A 212 -36.37 30.93 -58.73
N VAL A 213 -36.92 29.81 -58.25
CA VAL A 213 -38.22 29.41 -57.66
C VAL A 213 -37.97 28.19 -56.70
N ALA A 214 -38.88 27.51 -55.97
CA ALA A 214 -40.35 27.53 -55.78
C ALA A 214 -40.75 26.84 -54.43
N HIS A 215 -42.03 26.97 -54.07
CA HIS A 215 -42.92 26.04 -53.32
C HIS A 215 -42.49 25.28 -52.04
N ALA A 216 -43.35 25.45 -51.02
CA ALA A 216 -43.56 24.62 -49.82
C ALA A 216 -44.38 23.32 -50.18
N PRO A 217 -44.82 22.40 -49.26
CA PRO A 217 -45.14 22.67 -47.84
C PRO A 217 -45.00 21.56 -46.75
N ASP A 218 -45.03 22.05 -45.49
CA ASP A 218 -45.72 21.54 -44.28
C ASP A 218 -45.24 20.31 -43.44
N ALA A 219 -45.66 20.37 -42.16
CA ALA A 219 -45.84 19.34 -41.12
C ALA A 219 -44.60 18.73 -40.39
N GLY A 220 -44.60 18.83 -39.06
CA GLY A 220 -43.66 18.12 -38.16
C GLY A 220 -43.58 18.68 -36.73
N GLU A 221 -44.30 18.08 -35.77
CA GLU A 221 -44.18 18.33 -34.31
C GLU A 221 -42.88 17.71 -33.74
N GLY A 222 -42.39 18.01 -32.53
CA GLY A 222 -42.93 18.81 -31.42
C GLY A 222 -41.90 19.01 -30.27
N THR A 223 -42.35 19.52 -29.11
CA THR A 223 -41.48 20.29 -28.17
C THR A 223 -40.99 19.54 -26.91
N ALA A 224 -39.65 19.48 -26.75
CA ALA A 224 -38.81 19.60 -25.53
C ALA A 224 -39.05 18.73 -24.24
N PRO A 225 -38.06 18.65 -23.29
CA PRO A 225 -38.02 17.62 -22.24
C PRO A 225 -38.05 18.12 -20.77
N VAL A 226 -38.20 17.18 -19.82
CA VAL A 226 -37.89 17.23 -18.35
C VAL A 226 -38.23 15.84 -17.74
N ALA A 227 -37.82 15.38 -16.55
CA ALA A 227 -36.54 15.33 -15.84
C ALA A 227 -36.66 14.33 -14.63
N VAL A 228 -35.53 13.95 -14.02
CA VAL A 228 -35.28 13.16 -12.79
C VAL A 228 -36.44 12.92 -11.76
N PRO A 229 -36.60 11.67 -11.24
CA PRO A 229 -37.27 11.38 -9.96
C PRO A 229 -36.29 11.05 -8.78
N PRO A 230 -36.68 11.22 -7.50
CA PRO A 230 -35.77 11.17 -6.33
C PRO A 230 -35.87 9.89 -5.46
N VAL A 231 -35.14 9.90 -4.33
CA VAL A 231 -35.14 8.92 -3.23
C VAL A 231 -36.38 9.01 -2.31
N GLU A 232 -36.76 7.89 -1.69
CA GLU A 232 -37.70 7.81 -0.56
C GLU A 232 -37.27 6.70 0.43
N ALA A 233 -37.68 6.81 1.71
CA ALA A 233 -37.48 5.80 2.74
C ALA A 233 -38.47 5.99 3.91
N ALA A 234 -38.99 4.91 4.51
CA ALA A 234 -39.27 4.79 5.97
C ALA A 234 -39.89 3.43 6.40
N HIS A 235 -39.91 3.24 7.73
CA HIS A 235 -40.79 2.38 8.55
C HIS A 235 -40.57 0.85 8.70
N ALA A 236 -40.61 0.45 9.97
CA ALA A 236 -40.96 -0.87 10.52
C ALA A 236 -42.20 -0.67 11.45
N PRO A 237 -42.81 -1.72 12.07
CA PRO A 237 -42.24 -2.27 13.32
C PRO A 237 -42.59 -3.74 13.70
N ASP A 238 -41.95 -4.17 14.80
CA ASP A 238 -42.37 -5.19 15.81
C ASP A 238 -42.34 -6.71 15.48
N ALA A 239 -42.52 -7.54 16.52
CA ALA A 239 -41.87 -8.84 16.71
C ALA A 239 -42.80 -10.08 16.87
N GLY A 240 -42.20 -11.29 16.84
CA GLY A 240 -42.86 -12.56 17.18
C GLY A 240 -41.99 -13.82 16.95
N GLU A 241 -42.09 -14.79 17.88
CA GLU A 241 -41.33 -16.06 18.01
C GLU A 241 -41.29 -17.00 16.77
N GLY A 242 -40.28 -17.90 16.68
CA GLY A 242 -40.32 -19.02 15.71
C GLY A 242 -39.04 -19.87 15.55
N THR A 243 -39.08 -21.11 16.04
CA THR A 243 -38.01 -22.14 16.04
C THR A 243 -37.49 -22.59 14.66
N ALA A 244 -36.23 -23.06 14.61
CA ALA A 244 -35.54 -23.73 13.49
C ALA A 244 -36.15 -25.14 13.15
N PRO A 245 -35.72 -25.94 12.11
CA PRO A 245 -34.35 -26.04 11.55
C PRO A 245 -34.14 -26.37 10.05
N VAL A 246 -32.86 -26.25 9.62
CA VAL A 246 -32.10 -27.04 8.60
C VAL A 246 -32.75 -27.37 7.23
N ALA A 247 -32.09 -26.89 6.17
CA ALA A 247 -31.96 -27.59 4.89
C ALA A 247 -30.58 -27.28 4.25
N VAL A 248 -29.90 -28.29 3.67
CA VAL A 248 -28.60 -28.15 3.01
C VAL A 248 -28.69 -28.68 1.57
N PRO A 249 -28.40 -27.89 0.53
CA PRO A 249 -28.23 -28.38 -0.84
C PRO A 249 -26.81 -28.97 -1.04
N PRO A 250 -26.63 -29.97 -1.92
CA PRO A 250 -25.41 -30.79 -1.96
C PRO A 250 -24.27 -30.23 -2.84
N THR A 251 -23.05 -30.67 -2.53
CA THR A 251 -21.87 -30.57 -3.40
C THR A 251 -21.97 -31.53 -4.59
N PRO A 252 -21.68 -31.10 -5.84
CA PRO A 252 -21.39 -32.01 -6.94
C PRO A 252 -19.92 -32.45 -6.91
N GLU A 253 -19.66 -33.76 -6.85
CA GLU A 253 -18.32 -34.32 -7.08
C GLU A 253 -18.07 -34.55 -8.58
N GLY A 254 -16.84 -34.24 -9.02
CA GLY A 254 -16.14 -34.94 -10.12
C GLY A 254 -16.64 -34.75 -11.56
N GLU A 255 -15.81 -34.09 -12.39
CA GLU A 255 -15.63 -34.46 -13.79
C GLU A 255 -14.16 -34.20 -14.20
N ALA A 256 -13.66 -34.93 -15.20
CA ALA A 256 -12.23 -35.13 -15.48
C ALA A 256 -11.39 -33.88 -15.86
N ALA A 257 -10.09 -33.95 -15.56
CA ALA A 257 -9.08 -33.03 -16.08
C ALA A 257 -8.56 -33.45 -17.47
N PRO A 258 -8.31 -32.52 -18.40
CA PRO A 258 -7.53 -32.77 -19.62
C PRO A 258 -6.02 -32.74 -19.34
N ALA A 259 -5.24 -33.50 -20.11
CA ALA A 259 -3.82 -33.77 -19.82
C ALA A 259 -2.84 -32.68 -20.32
N SER A 260 -1.71 -32.55 -19.62
CA SER A 260 -0.57 -31.71 -20.01
C SER A 260 0.14 -32.25 -21.26
N PRO A 261 0.45 -31.41 -22.28
CA PRO A 261 1.23 -31.84 -23.44
C PRO A 261 2.74 -31.89 -23.14
N GLY A 262 3.28 -33.11 -23.11
CA GLY A 262 4.61 -33.50 -23.60
C GLY A 262 5.84 -32.65 -23.25
N THR A 263 6.59 -33.06 -22.22
CA THR A 263 8.01 -32.72 -22.11
C THR A 263 8.80 -33.34 -23.26
N VAL A 264 9.54 -32.53 -24.02
CA VAL A 264 10.57 -33.02 -24.96
C VAL A 264 11.95 -32.67 -24.40
N VAL A 265 12.69 -33.69 -23.96
CA VAL A 265 14.09 -33.55 -23.53
C VAL A 265 15.00 -34.13 -24.61
N PRO A 266 15.90 -33.34 -25.21
CA PRO A 266 17.10 -33.87 -25.86
C PRO A 266 18.18 -34.10 -24.80
N SER A 267 18.57 -35.36 -24.59
CA SER A 267 19.66 -35.72 -23.66
C SER A 267 21.03 -35.72 -24.33
N SER A 268 22.04 -35.38 -23.55
CA SER A 268 23.45 -35.76 -23.70
C SER A 268 24.27 -35.18 -24.87
N GLU A 269 25.12 -34.20 -24.54
CA GLU A 269 26.55 -34.27 -24.89
C GLU A 269 27.40 -33.68 -23.74
N PRO A 270 28.51 -34.31 -23.31
CA PRO A 270 29.28 -33.85 -22.15
C PRO A 270 30.41 -32.87 -22.53
N VAL A 271 30.36 -31.66 -21.99
CA VAL A 271 31.44 -30.66 -22.10
C VAL A 271 32.48 -30.89 -20.98
N PRO A 272 33.80 -30.87 -21.28
CA PRO A 272 34.83 -31.18 -20.29
C PRO A 272 34.99 -30.12 -19.20
N ALA A 273 35.57 -30.54 -18.07
CA ALA A 273 35.91 -29.65 -16.97
C ALA A 273 37.24 -28.92 -17.24
N GLU A 274 37.17 -27.61 -17.50
CA GLU A 274 38.33 -26.71 -17.38
C GLU A 274 38.35 -26.02 -16.01
N ALA A 275 39.55 -25.67 -15.55
CA ALA A 275 39.81 -25.29 -14.16
C ALA A 275 39.44 -23.82 -13.87
N SER A 276 38.88 -23.59 -12.68
CA SER A 276 38.65 -22.23 -12.18
C SER A 276 39.98 -21.48 -11.98
N PRO A 277 40.14 -20.24 -12.48
CA PRO A 277 41.31 -19.43 -12.19
C PRO A 277 41.30 -18.97 -10.73
N THR A 278 42.24 -19.48 -9.93
CA THR A 278 42.42 -19.06 -8.53
C THR A 278 42.76 -17.58 -8.43
N VAL A 279 41.88 -16.79 -7.82
CA VAL A 279 42.17 -15.40 -7.46
C VAL A 279 43.16 -15.38 -6.29
N PRO A 280 44.33 -14.74 -6.40
CA PRO A 280 45.30 -14.69 -5.31
C PRO A 280 44.84 -13.74 -4.19
N VAL A 281 44.92 -14.20 -2.95
CA VAL A 281 44.65 -13.40 -1.75
C VAL A 281 45.82 -12.43 -1.51
N PRO A 282 45.58 -11.13 -1.25
CA PRO A 282 46.66 -10.19 -0.96
C PRO A 282 47.27 -10.43 0.43
N THR A 283 48.58 -10.66 0.47
CA THR A 283 49.37 -10.80 1.71
C THR A 283 49.43 -9.47 2.48
N PRO A 284 49.23 -9.46 3.82
CA PRO A 284 49.42 -8.25 4.62
C PRO A 284 50.90 -7.85 4.72
N ALA A 285 51.17 -6.54 4.73
CA ALA A 285 52.53 -5.99 4.85
C ALA A 285 53.09 -6.16 6.28
N PRO A 286 54.42 -6.30 6.46
CA PRO A 286 55.03 -6.49 7.77
C PRO A 286 55.04 -5.24 8.64
N THR A 287 54.76 -5.40 9.93
CA THR A 287 54.85 -4.36 10.96
C THR A 287 56.30 -3.89 11.14
N PRO A 288 56.58 -2.57 11.22
CA PRO A 288 57.92 -2.07 11.54
C PRO A 288 58.30 -2.35 13.00
N ALA A 289 59.57 -2.70 13.24
CA ALA A 289 60.13 -2.91 14.57
C ALA A 289 60.36 -1.57 15.32
N PRO A 290 60.36 -1.57 16.67
CA PRO A 290 60.59 -0.37 17.46
C PRO A 290 62.04 0.13 17.35
N ALA A 291 62.23 1.45 17.31
CA ALA A 291 63.52 2.09 17.45
C ALA A 291 63.76 2.49 18.91
N GLU A 292 64.68 1.81 19.60
CA GLU A 292 65.10 2.16 20.95
C GLU A 292 66.24 3.20 20.94
N GLY A 293 66.26 4.04 21.98
CA GLY A 293 67.49 4.68 22.45
C GLY A 293 67.86 6.05 21.88
N GLN A 294 67.42 7.11 22.57
CA GLN A 294 68.36 8.19 22.93
C GLN A 294 67.92 8.92 24.21
N THR A 295 68.84 9.01 25.16
CA THR A 295 68.61 9.54 26.51
C THR A 295 69.48 10.77 26.79
N ALA A 296 68.87 11.91 27.06
CA ALA A 296 69.45 13.06 27.76
C ALA A 296 68.31 14.02 28.15
N SER A 297 68.37 14.85 29.20
CA SER A 297 69.10 14.83 30.49
C SER A 297 68.45 15.95 31.34
N PRO A 298 68.20 15.79 32.65
CA PRO A 298 67.46 16.80 33.42
C PRO A 298 68.37 17.88 34.05
N THR A 299 67.99 19.14 33.91
CA THR A 299 68.26 20.28 34.82
C THR A 299 67.23 21.36 34.53
#